data_AF-A0A2G9TDK4-F1
#
_entry.id   AF-A0A2G9TDK4-F1
#
_cell.length_a   1.000
_cell.length_b   1.000
_cell.length_c   1.000
_cell.angle_alpha   90.00
_cell.angle_beta   90.00
_cell.angle_gamma   90.00
#
_symmetry.space_group_name_H-M   'P 1'
#
loop_
_entity.id
_entity.type
_entity.pdbx_description
1 polymer ?
#
loop_
_entity_poly.entity_id
_entity_poly.type
_entity_poly.pdbx_seq_one_letter_code
_entity_poly.pdbx_strand_id
1 'polypeptide(L)'
;MVDDRLNVMVDKERINKEELEKYNIELIEDNMVRVRLEDIMVHFDGYTVKVYMGKHMAERQCGLCGHFDEEKDNEFFTPKREYTDDIMEFHKSYLLNDECEVEKDFLHEKKHYKLENREERVEEEHFYEDDYRRKDKERTYKYRDEEEVLEKTHVMEFPHRVCFSLEPVRVCRKNEEMDEVIDKKVRFTCLPRSSREARELLHKVRNTVLDLKHYPISFVETIQIPRTCTVY
;
A
#
# COMPACT_ATOMS: atom_id res chain seq x y z
N MET A 1 -5.27 -15.83 0.85
CA MET A 1 -6.71 -15.47 0.81
C MET A 1 -7.46 -16.56 0.06
N VAL A 2 -8.63 -16.97 0.56
CA VAL A 2 -9.55 -17.88 -0.13
C VAL A 2 -10.88 -17.12 -0.23
N ASP A 3 -11.47 -17.03 -1.43
CA ASP A 3 -12.72 -16.29 -1.68
C ASP A 3 -12.70 -14.80 -1.26
N ASP A 4 -11.60 -14.10 -1.57
CA ASP A 4 -11.38 -12.68 -1.24
C ASP A 4 -11.50 -12.34 0.25
N ARG A 5 -11.32 -13.33 1.13
CA ARG A 5 -11.24 -13.15 2.59
C ARG A 5 -9.89 -13.63 3.13
N LEU A 6 -9.40 -12.95 4.16
CA LEU A 6 -8.24 -13.38 4.92
C LEU A 6 -8.59 -14.70 5.64
N ASN A 7 -7.77 -15.72 5.42
CA ASN A 7 -7.92 -17.01 6.07
C ASN A 7 -6.86 -17.11 7.18
N VAL A 8 -7.30 -17.26 8.41
CA VAL A 8 -6.43 -17.37 9.59
C VAL A 8 -6.43 -18.81 10.07
N MET A 9 -5.24 -19.36 10.29
CA MET A 9 -5.04 -20.72 10.80
C MET A 9 -4.05 -20.66 11.97
N VAL A 10 -4.29 -21.47 13.00
CA VAL A 10 -3.38 -21.67 14.12
C VAL A 10 -3.04 -23.15 14.16
N ASP A 11 -1.76 -23.50 14.25
CA ASP A 11 -1.28 -24.89 14.24
C ASP A 11 -1.82 -25.73 13.06
N LYS A 12 -2.01 -25.09 11.90
CA LYS A 12 -2.59 -25.66 10.66
C LYS A 12 -4.09 -25.96 10.73
N GLU A 13 -4.77 -25.61 11.81
CA GLU A 13 -6.21 -25.73 11.95
C GLU A 13 -6.91 -24.39 11.68
N ARG A 14 -8.08 -24.46 11.03
CA ARG A 14 -8.92 -23.27 10.83
C ARG A 14 -9.62 -22.94 12.14
N ILE A 15 -9.44 -21.71 12.60
CA ILE A 15 -10.01 -21.22 13.85
C ILE A 15 -11.28 -20.44 13.56
N ASN A 16 -12.32 -20.67 14.36
CA ASN A 16 -13.58 -19.93 14.26
C ASN A 16 -13.39 -18.48 14.76
N LYS A 17 -14.20 -17.55 14.24
CA LYS A 17 -14.10 -16.11 14.60
C LYS A 17 -14.13 -15.86 16.11
N GLU A 18 -14.98 -16.58 16.83
CA GLU A 18 -15.13 -16.46 18.30
C GLU A 18 -13.91 -16.95 19.08
N GLU A 19 -13.04 -17.74 18.45
CA GLU A 19 -11.85 -18.30 19.09
C GLU A 19 -10.58 -17.53 18.78
N LEU A 20 -10.61 -16.64 17.76
CA LEU A 20 -9.48 -15.79 17.39
C LEU A 20 -9.02 -14.89 18.54
N GLU A 21 -9.97 -14.39 19.34
CA GLU A 21 -9.68 -13.56 20.52
C GLU A 21 -8.80 -14.29 21.55
N LYS A 22 -8.95 -15.63 21.68
CA LYS A 22 -8.12 -16.45 22.59
C LYS A 22 -6.64 -16.46 22.18
N TYR A 23 -6.36 -16.21 20.91
CA TYR A 23 -5.02 -16.14 20.34
C TYR A 23 -4.54 -14.70 20.14
N ASN A 24 -5.25 -13.71 20.71
CA ASN A 24 -4.99 -12.28 20.51
C ASN A 24 -5.01 -11.87 19.03
N ILE A 25 -5.84 -12.54 18.23
CA ILE A 25 -6.06 -12.23 16.82
C ILE A 25 -7.38 -11.49 16.70
N GLU A 26 -7.33 -10.31 16.10
CA GLU A 26 -8.47 -9.43 15.89
C GLU A 26 -8.68 -9.21 14.39
N LEU A 27 -9.89 -9.45 13.91
CA LEU A 27 -10.31 -9.06 12.56
C LEU A 27 -10.81 -7.61 12.63
N ILE A 28 -10.04 -6.70 12.05
CA ILE A 28 -10.42 -5.31 11.89
C ILE A 28 -11.09 -5.16 10.52
N GLU A 29 -12.38 -4.83 10.53
CA GLU A 29 -13.21 -4.78 9.31
C GLU A 29 -13.18 -6.13 8.55
N ASP A 30 -13.39 -6.11 7.23
CA ASP A 30 -13.42 -7.32 6.40
C ASP A 30 -12.03 -7.74 5.85
N ASN A 31 -11.02 -6.86 5.91
CA ASN A 31 -9.77 -7.01 5.16
C ASN A 31 -8.49 -6.72 5.96
N MET A 32 -8.53 -6.68 7.29
CA MET A 32 -7.32 -6.49 8.10
C MET A 32 -7.31 -7.45 9.29
N VAL A 33 -6.18 -8.12 9.49
CA VAL A 33 -5.91 -8.94 10.66
C VAL A 33 -4.89 -8.20 11.52
N ARG A 34 -5.21 -8.03 12.80
CA ARG A 34 -4.29 -7.55 13.82
C ARG A 34 -3.97 -8.69 14.79
N VAL A 35 -2.69 -9.00 14.93
CA VAL A 35 -2.20 -9.97 15.92
C VAL A 35 -1.43 -9.21 16.99
N ARG A 36 -1.79 -9.41 18.26
CA ARG A 36 -1.08 -8.83 19.40
C ARG A 36 -0.34 -9.91 20.17
N LEU A 37 0.97 -9.83 20.16
CA LEU A 37 1.87 -10.60 21.02
C LEU A 37 2.36 -9.69 22.15
N GLU A 38 3.13 -10.24 23.09
CA GLU A 38 3.65 -9.51 24.26
C GLU A 38 4.39 -8.23 23.85
N ASP A 39 5.30 -8.36 22.87
CA ASP A 39 6.20 -7.27 22.47
C ASP A 39 6.07 -6.86 21.00
N ILE A 40 5.19 -7.54 20.26
CA ILE A 40 5.05 -7.40 18.81
C ILE A 40 3.57 -7.26 18.48
N MET A 41 3.24 -6.28 17.64
CA MET A 41 1.93 -6.17 17.02
C MET A 41 2.08 -6.23 15.51
N VAL A 42 1.33 -7.11 14.87
CA VAL A 42 1.35 -7.29 13.41
C VAL A 42 0.01 -6.88 12.84
N HIS A 43 0.03 -6.00 11.84
CA HIS A 43 -1.12 -5.72 10.99
C HIS A 43 -0.87 -6.29 9.61
N PHE A 44 -1.85 -7.02 9.09
CA PHE A 44 -1.79 -7.61 7.77
C PHE A 44 -3.11 -7.41 7.04
N ASP A 45 -3.05 -6.82 5.85
CA ASP A 45 -4.23 -6.54 5.02
C ASP A 45 -4.39 -7.48 3.82
N GLY A 46 -3.54 -8.52 3.74
CA GLY A 46 -3.45 -9.41 2.57
C GLY A 46 -2.26 -9.12 1.66
N TYR A 47 -1.65 -7.94 1.77
CA TYR A 47 -0.49 -7.51 0.96
C TYR A 47 0.60 -6.92 1.82
N THR A 48 0.24 -5.91 2.60
CA THR A 48 1.15 -5.14 3.42
C THR A 48 1.18 -5.74 4.80
N VAL A 49 2.37 -6.04 5.28
CA VAL A 49 2.62 -6.35 6.67
C VAL A 49 3.24 -5.13 7.35
N LYS A 50 2.65 -4.69 8.46
CA LYS A 50 3.22 -3.67 9.34
C LYS A 50 3.49 -4.31 10.69
N VAL A 51 4.75 -4.29 11.10
CA VAL A 51 5.21 -4.84 12.38
C VAL A 51 5.56 -3.67 13.30
N TYR A 52 4.95 -3.66 14.47
CA TYR A 52 5.22 -2.70 15.54
C TYR A 52 5.87 -3.44 16.69
N MET A 53 6.90 -2.85 17.28
CA MET A 53 7.71 -3.50 18.32
C MET A 53 8.02 -2.52 19.45
N GLY A 54 8.05 -3.02 20.68
CA GLY A 54 8.46 -2.22 21.84
C GLY A 54 9.97 -1.91 21.83
N LYS A 55 10.36 -0.74 22.34
CA LYS A 55 11.75 -0.26 22.36
C LYS A 55 12.74 -1.20 23.08
N HIS A 56 12.26 -2.02 24.02
CA HIS A 56 13.09 -2.99 24.75
C HIS A 56 13.59 -4.16 23.88
N MET A 57 13.08 -4.28 22.65
CA MET A 57 13.54 -5.23 21.65
C MET A 57 14.63 -4.69 20.73
N ALA A 58 15.13 -3.47 20.98
CA ALA A 58 16.25 -2.88 20.24
C ALA A 58 17.47 -3.81 20.18
N GLU A 59 18.13 -3.87 19.01
CA GLU A 59 19.30 -4.69 18.72
C GLU A 59 19.11 -6.22 18.83
N ARG A 60 17.88 -6.71 19.03
CA ARG A 60 17.61 -8.14 19.25
C ARG A 60 17.11 -8.89 18.03
N GLN A 61 16.62 -8.17 17.02
CA GLN A 61 16.05 -8.80 15.85
C GLN A 61 17.06 -8.92 14.70
N CYS A 62 16.77 -9.88 13.83
CA CYS A 62 17.43 -10.09 12.56
C CYS A 62 16.35 -10.34 11.50
N GLY A 63 16.52 -9.78 10.31
CA GLY A 63 15.51 -9.87 9.27
C GLY A 63 15.60 -8.73 8.28
N LEU A 64 14.70 -8.77 7.29
CA LEU A 64 14.60 -7.75 6.25
C LEU A 64 14.20 -6.36 6.79
N CYS A 65 13.67 -6.28 8.01
CA CYS A 65 13.34 -5.02 8.68
C CYS A 65 14.51 -4.40 9.47
N GLY A 66 15.74 -4.87 9.29
CA GLY A 66 16.94 -4.35 9.97
C GLY A 66 17.07 -4.81 11.44
N HIS A 67 17.92 -4.13 12.22
CA HIS A 67 18.32 -4.50 13.60
C HIS A 67 17.91 -3.50 14.71
N PHE A 68 17.16 -2.44 14.37
CA PHE A 68 16.41 -1.58 15.34
C PHE A 68 17.30 -1.01 16.44
N ASP A 69 18.45 -0.47 16.04
CA ASP A 69 19.38 0.29 16.89
C ASP A 69 19.24 1.82 16.71
N GLU A 70 18.20 2.27 15.99
CA GLU A 70 17.95 3.67 15.62
C GLU A 70 18.94 4.26 14.58
N GLU A 71 19.88 3.47 14.06
CA GLU A 71 20.82 3.87 13.00
C GLU A 71 20.32 3.48 11.62
N LYS A 72 20.50 4.40 10.66
CA LYS A 72 19.99 4.28 9.28
C LYS A 72 21.04 3.97 8.21
N ASP A 73 22.28 3.81 8.63
CA ASP A 73 23.41 3.63 7.71
C ASP A 73 23.90 2.16 7.70
N ASN A 74 23.31 1.30 8.51
CA ASN A 74 23.81 -0.03 8.80
C ASN A 74 22.71 -1.12 8.75
N GLU A 75 21.58 -0.92 8.10
CA GLU A 75 20.46 -1.87 8.13
C GLU A 75 20.72 -3.18 7.36
N PHE A 76 21.70 -3.19 6.46
CA PHE A 76 21.96 -4.32 5.56
C PHE A 76 22.91 -5.37 6.14
N PHE A 77 22.66 -5.78 7.39
CA PHE A 77 23.34 -6.93 7.98
C PHE A 77 22.65 -8.24 7.61
N THR A 78 23.42 -9.17 7.05
CA THR A 78 22.97 -10.54 6.76
C THR A 78 22.70 -11.33 8.05
N PRO A 79 22.07 -12.52 7.98
CA PRO A 79 21.90 -13.39 9.15
C PRO A 79 23.21 -13.76 9.87
N LYS A 80 24.35 -13.67 9.17
CA LYS A 80 25.69 -13.91 9.71
C LYS A 80 26.31 -12.68 10.38
N ARG A 81 25.59 -11.56 10.43
CA ARG A 81 26.05 -10.25 10.91
C ARG A 81 27.20 -9.67 10.07
N GLU A 82 27.19 -9.99 8.77
CA GLU A 82 28.10 -9.41 7.78
C GLU A 82 27.37 -8.24 7.11
N TYR A 83 28.04 -7.09 6.97
CA TYR A 83 27.47 -5.93 6.29
C TYR A 83 27.65 -6.06 4.77
N THR A 84 26.63 -5.69 4.01
CA THR A 84 26.69 -5.49 2.54
C THR A 84 26.05 -4.17 2.16
N ASP A 85 26.58 -3.49 1.14
CA ASP A 85 25.98 -2.30 0.54
C ASP A 85 25.05 -2.64 -0.64
N ASP A 86 24.95 -3.92 -1.01
CA ASP A 86 24.05 -4.41 -2.06
C ASP A 86 22.73 -4.92 -1.46
N ILE A 87 21.65 -4.15 -1.67
CA ILE A 87 20.28 -4.51 -1.24
C ILE A 87 19.83 -5.88 -1.77
N MET A 88 20.30 -6.29 -2.96
CA MET A 88 19.95 -7.59 -3.54
C MET A 88 20.67 -8.71 -2.81
N GLU A 89 21.95 -8.52 -2.45
CA GLU A 89 22.70 -9.49 -1.66
C GLU A 89 22.09 -9.62 -0.26
N PHE A 90 21.78 -8.49 0.38
CA PHE A 90 21.07 -8.45 1.66
C PHE A 90 19.75 -9.25 1.58
N HIS A 91 18.88 -8.93 0.62
CA HIS A 91 17.60 -9.63 0.44
C HIS A 91 17.79 -11.14 0.22
N LYS A 92 18.75 -11.53 -0.63
CA LYS A 92 19.03 -12.94 -0.93
C LYS A 92 19.55 -13.70 0.29
N SER A 93 20.29 -13.04 1.18
CA SER A 93 20.83 -13.66 2.38
C SER A 93 19.76 -14.17 3.35
N TYR A 94 18.53 -13.62 3.29
CA TYR A 94 17.40 -14.01 4.13
C TYR A 94 16.42 -14.98 3.45
N LEU A 95 16.71 -15.46 2.23
CA LEU A 95 15.86 -16.44 1.55
C LEU A 95 15.93 -17.80 2.26
N LEU A 96 14.77 -18.39 2.53
CA LEU A 96 14.65 -19.72 3.11
C LEU A 96 14.75 -20.76 1.98
N ASN A 97 15.82 -21.56 1.99
CA ASN A 97 16.15 -22.47 0.89
C ASN A 97 15.20 -23.68 0.73
N ASP A 98 14.44 -24.01 1.76
CA ASP A 98 13.72 -25.30 1.82
C ASP A 98 12.22 -25.21 1.48
N GLU A 99 11.65 -23.99 1.34
CA GLU A 99 10.20 -23.80 1.15
C GLU A 99 9.81 -22.77 0.06
N CYS A 100 10.79 -22.16 -0.61
CA CYS A 100 10.51 -21.10 -1.60
C CYS A 100 10.78 -21.57 -3.04
N GLU A 101 9.72 -21.83 -3.80
CA GLU A 101 9.78 -21.87 -5.27
C GLU A 101 9.90 -20.43 -5.80
N VAL A 102 11.07 -19.82 -5.68
CA VAL A 102 11.27 -18.47 -6.21
C VAL A 102 11.49 -18.54 -7.71
N GLU A 103 10.68 -17.80 -8.48
CA GLU A 103 10.97 -17.50 -9.88
C GLU A 103 12.30 -16.73 -9.93
N LYS A 104 13.38 -17.45 -10.26
CA LYS A 104 14.75 -16.96 -10.17
C LYS A 104 14.94 -15.63 -10.93
N ASP A 105 14.20 -15.44 -12.02
CA ASP A 105 14.27 -14.23 -12.83
C ASP A 105 13.93 -12.96 -12.05
N PHE A 106 12.94 -12.99 -11.13
CA PHE A 106 12.55 -11.82 -10.34
C PHE A 106 13.63 -11.36 -9.35
N LEU A 107 14.45 -12.29 -8.83
CA LEU A 107 15.50 -12.01 -7.85
C LEU A 107 16.77 -11.40 -8.46
N HIS A 108 16.91 -11.41 -9.78
CA HIS A 108 18.10 -10.93 -10.48
C HIS A 108 17.87 -9.58 -11.19
N GLU A 109 16.63 -9.11 -11.25
CA GLU A 109 16.29 -7.87 -11.93
C GLU A 109 16.37 -6.65 -11.00
N LYS A 110 17.39 -5.80 -11.20
CA LYS A 110 17.61 -4.56 -10.42
C LYS A 110 16.40 -3.62 -10.36
N LYS A 111 15.55 -3.62 -11.40
CA LYS A 111 14.33 -2.80 -11.45
C LYS A 111 13.32 -3.10 -10.31
N HIS A 112 13.45 -4.24 -9.64
CA HIS A 112 12.61 -4.62 -8.49
C HIS A 112 13.14 -4.12 -7.14
N TYR A 113 14.32 -3.50 -7.13
CA TYR A 113 14.96 -2.99 -5.93
C TYR A 113 15.10 -1.47 -6.03
N LYS A 114 14.60 -0.75 -5.03
CA LYS A 114 14.76 0.70 -4.90
C LYS A 114 15.31 1.00 -3.50
N LEU A 115 16.39 1.78 -3.44
CA LEU A 115 16.81 2.44 -2.22
C LEU A 115 16.16 3.82 -2.21
N GLU A 116 15.33 4.09 -1.20
CA GLU A 116 14.79 5.43 -1.01
C GLU A 116 15.90 6.35 -0.50
N ASN A 117 16.19 7.41 -1.25
CA ASN A 117 17.15 8.41 -0.82
C ASN A 117 16.53 9.25 0.32
N ARG A 118 17.38 9.67 1.26
CA ARG A 118 17.05 10.42 2.49
C ARG A 118 16.15 11.65 2.29
N GLU A 119 16.08 12.21 1.08
CA GLU A 119 15.27 13.38 0.73
C GLU A 119 13.79 13.05 0.46
N GLU A 120 13.43 11.81 0.11
CA GLU A 120 12.03 11.41 -0.19
C GLU A 120 11.19 11.14 1.08
N ARG A 121 11.83 10.88 2.24
CA ARG A 121 11.15 10.53 3.50
C ARG A 121 10.46 11.70 4.23
N VAL A 122 10.74 12.95 3.85
CA VAL A 122 10.19 14.12 4.55
C VAL A 122 8.67 14.23 4.36
N GLU A 123 8.11 13.65 3.29
CA GLU A 123 6.68 13.76 3.00
C GLU A 123 5.80 12.73 3.75
N GLU A 124 6.34 11.55 4.13
CA GLU A 124 5.53 10.48 4.75
C GLU A 124 5.46 10.54 6.28
N GLU A 125 6.45 11.12 6.97
CA GLU A 125 6.45 11.22 8.45
C GLU A 125 5.49 12.30 9.00
N HIS A 126 4.92 13.17 8.15
CA HIS A 126 3.99 14.23 8.58
C HIS A 126 2.54 13.77 8.81
N PHE A 127 2.20 12.49 8.62
CA PHE A 127 0.81 12.02 8.72
C PHE A 127 0.35 11.58 10.14
N TYR A 128 1.22 11.61 11.15
CA TYR A 128 0.89 11.16 12.52
C TYR A 128 1.14 12.16 13.66
N GLU A 129 1.54 13.41 13.40
CA GLU A 129 1.73 14.43 14.45
C GLU A 129 1.04 15.76 14.11
N ASP A 130 -0.30 15.79 14.05
CA ASP A 130 -1.02 17.07 13.94
C ASP A 130 -2.27 17.16 14.83
N ASP A 131 -2.08 17.08 16.15
CA ASP A 131 -3.12 17.51 17.12
C ASP A 131 -2.63 18.52 18.18
N TYR A 132 -1.39 19.04 18.09
CA TYR A 132 -0.88 20.03 19.05
C TYR A 132 -0.07 21.16 18.42
N ARG A 133 -0.58 21.87 17.40
CA ARG A 133 -0.15 23.26 17.13
C ARG A 133 -1.10 24.06 16.22
N ARG A 134 -2.34 24.23 16.67
CA ARG A 134 -3.17 25.38 16.25
C ARG A 134 -2.58 26.66 16.82
N LYS A 135 -1.86 27.41 15.96
CA LYS A 135 -1.75 28.88 15.84
C LYS A 135 -0.39 29.21 15.24
N ASP A 136 -0.37 30.22 14.36
CA ASP A 136 0.82 30.86 13.77
C ASP A 136 1.36 30.28 12.45
N LYS A 137 0.51 30.04 11.46
CA LYS A 137 0.88 30.19 10.03
C LYS A 137 -0.24 30.83 9.21
N GLU A 138 -0.86 31.88 9.76
CA GLU A 138 -1.43 32.93 8.91
C GLU A 138 -0.27 33.79 8.36
N ARG A 139 -0.29 34.08 7.05
CA ARG A 139 0.71 34.83 6.28
C ARG A 139 1.89 33.95 5.89
N THR A 140 1.91 33.35 4.70
CA THR A 140 2.19 33.96 3.39
C THR A 140 2.20 32.72 2.49
N TYR A 141 1.37 32.53 1.47
CA TYR A 141 1.46 33.09 0.13
C TYR A 141 0.09 32.94 -0.53
N LYS A 142 -0.54 34.07 -0.85
CA LYS A 142 -1.71 34.13 -1.73
C LYS A 142 -1.21 34.54 -3.12
N TYR A 143 -1.85 33.94 -4.13
CA TYR A 143 -1.79 34.22 -5.58
C TYR A 143 -0.73 33.46 -6.38
N ARG A 144 -1.05 32.22 -6.77
CA ARG A 144 -1.64 31.94 -8.10
C ARG A 144 -1.94 30.43 -8.22
N ASP A 145 -2.98 29.97 -7.52
CA ASP A 145 -3.54 28.64 -7.81
C ASP A 145 -4.43 28.79 -9.05
N GLU A 146 -3.89 28.43 -10.21
CA GLU A 146 -4.73 27.80 -11.23
C GLU A 146 -5.30 26.55 -10.56
N GLU A 147 -6.62 26.44 -10.46
CA GLU A 147 -7.32 25.29 -9.86
C GLU A 147 -6.65 23.98 -10.30
N GLU A 148 -5.85 23.38 -9.42
CA GLU A 148 -5.18 22.13 -9.72
C GLU A 148 -6.27 21.06 -9.81
N VAL A 149 -6.64 20.76 -11.05
CA VAL A 149 -7.63 19.76 -11.40
C VAL A 149 -7.18 18.43 -10.81
N LEU A 150 -7.94 17.92 -9.85
CA LEU A 150 -7.62 16.62 -9.26
C LEU A 150 -7.98 15.50 -10.23
N GLU A 151 -6.99 14.70 -10.53
CA GLU A 151 -7.10 13.56 -11.42
C GLU A 151 -6.87 12.26 -10.65
N LYS A 152 -7.74 11.27 -10.87
CA LYS A 152 -7.63 9.93 -10.29
C LYS A 152 -7.93 8.85 -11.32
N THR A 153 -7.39 7.66 -11.13
CA THR A 153 -7.81 6.49 -11.92
C THR A 153 -9.22 6.09 -11.51
N HIS A 154 -10.13 5.96 -12.48
CA HIS A 154 -11.50 5.50 -12.25
C HIS A 154 -11.52 3.99 -12.09
N VAL A 155 -12.26 3.49 -11.10
CA VAL A 155 -12.36 2.06 -10.80
C VAL A 155 -13.82 1.63 -10.91
N MET A 156 -14.09 0.62 -11.73
CA MET A 156 -15.38 -0.06 -11.81
C MET A 156 -15.27 -1.46 -11.21
N GLU A 157 -15.98 -1.69 -10.12
CA GLU A 157 -15.97 -2.98 -9.43
C GLU A 157 -17.15 -3.86 -9.86
N PHE A 158 -16.85 -5.09 -10.26
CA PHE A 158 -17.83 -6.14 -10.55
C PHE A 158 -17.54 -7.37 -9.68
N PRO A 159 -18.51 -8.30 -9.50
CA PRO A 159 -18.33 -9.48 -8.65
C PRO A 159 -17.12 -10.35 -9.03
N HIS A 160 -16.80 -10.50 -10.32
CA HIS A 160 -15.74 -11.40 -10.79
C HIS A 160 -14.52 -10.69 -11.41
N ARG A 161 -14.60 -9.36 -11.59
CA ARG A 161 -13.54 -8.56 -12.22
C ARG A 161 -13.55 -7.14 -11.69
N VAL A 162 -12.41 -6.49 -11.74
CA VAL A 162 -12.29 -5.06 -11.50
C VAL A 162 -11.70 -4.42 -12.75
N CYS A 163 -12.20 -3.23 -13.09
CA CYS A 163 -11.74 -2.50 -14.27
C CYS A 163 -11.20 -1.13 -13.86
N PHE A 164 -10.06 -0.77 -14.43
CA PHE A 164 -9.36 0.49 -14.16
C PHE A 164 -9.31 1.32 -15.43
N SER A 165 -9.53 2.63 -15.32
CA SER A 165 -9.34 3.51 -16.46
C SER A 165 -7.88 3.57 -16.85
N LEU A 166 -7.61 3.45 -18.16
CA LEU A 166 -6.26 3.58 -18.70
C LEU A 166 -5.74 5.02 -18.64
N GLU A 167 -6.66 5.97 -18.57
CA GLU A 167 -6.38 7.40 -18.45
C GLU A 167 -6.96 7.92 -17.13
N PRO A 168 -6.27 8.84 -16.46
CA PRO A 168 -6.83 9.54 -15.32
C PRO A 168 -8.09 10.33 -15.70
N VAL A 169 -9.00 10.46 -14.74
CA VAL A 169 -10.26 11.20 -14.87
C VAL A 169 -10.34 12.26 -13.78
N ARG A 170 -10.98 13.39 -14.11
CA ARG A 170 -11.19 14.47 -13.16
C ARG A 170 -12.15 14.04 -12.06
N VAL A 171 -11.86 14.44 -10.82
CA VAL A 171 -12.70 14.19 -9.65
C VAL A 171 -12.75 15.45 -8.77
N CYS A 172 -13.85 15.63 -8.04
CA CYS A 172 -13.95 16.68 -7.03
C CYS A 172 -13.20 16.31 -5.75
N ARG A 173 -12.82 17.31 -4.95
CA ARG A 173 -12.23 17.09 -3.62
C ARG A 173 -13.25 16.40 -2.70
N LYS A 174 -12.77 15.78 -1.61
CA LYS A 174 -13.62 15.06 -0.65
C LYS A 174 -14.74 15.93 -0.03
N ASN A 175 -14.57 17.26 -0.04
CA ASN A 175 -15.52 18.23 0.51
C ASN A 175 -16.30 18.98 -0.58
N GLU A 176 -16.22 18.53 -1.83
CA GLU A 176 -16.86 19.15 -2.99
C GLU A 176 -17.78 18.13 -3.68
N GLU A 177 -18.88 18.63 -4.24
CA GLU A 177 -19.81 17.83 -5.03
C GLU A 177 -19.73 18.20 -6.51
N MET A 178 -20.15 17.27 -7.37
CA MET A 178 -20.23 17.49 -8.81
C MET A 178 -21.43 18.38 -9.12
N ASP A 179 -21.20 19.57 -9.68
CA ASP A 179 -22.27 20.50 -10.08
C ASP A 179 -22.59 20.34 -11.58
N GLU A 180 -21.79 20.95 -12.46
CA GLU A 180 -21.87 20.67 -13.90
C GLU A 180 -21.11 19.38 -14.24
N VAL A 181 -21.75 18.46 -14.96
CA VAL A 181 -21.14 17.19 -15.39
C VAL A 181 -20.99 17.12 -16.92
N ILE A 182 -19.97 16.40 -17.38
CA ILE A 182 -19.75 16.10 -18.80
C ILE A 182 -19.56 14.60 -19.02
N ASP A 183 -20.08 14.11 -20.14
CA ASP A 183 -19.90 12.73 -20.56
C ASP A 183 -18.55 12.57 -21.25
N LYS A 184 -17.68 11.71 -20.68
CA LYS A 184 -16.36 11.40 -21.24
C LYS A 184 -16.30 9.92 -21.60
N LYS A 185 -15.89 9.61 -22.83
CA LYS A 185 -15.54 8.25 -23.24
C LYS A 185 -14.16 7.89 -22.71
N VAL A 186 -14.10 6.85 -21.87
CA VAL A 186 -12.90 6.41 -21.17
C VAL A 186 -12.63 4.94 -21.48
N ARG A 187 -11.36 4.61 -21.69
CA ARG A 187 -10.90 3.25 -21.98
C ARG A 187 -10.56 2.53 -20.68
N PHE A 188 -10.97 1.29 -20.56
CA PHE A 188 -10.77 0.47 -19.37
C PHE A 188 -9.98 -0.80 -19.68
N THR A 189 -9.12 -1.19 -18.74
CA THR A 189 -8.57 -2.54 -18.65
C THR A 189 -9.23 -3.27 -17.50
N CYS A 190 -9.57 -4.54 -17.68
CA CYS A 190 -10.19 -5.36 -16.66
C CYS A 190 -9.29 -6.53 -16.30
N LEU A 191 -9.20 -6.79 -15.01
CA LEU A 191 -8.47 -7.92 -14.45
C LEU A 191 -9.43 -8.77 -13.60
N PRO A 192 -9.26 -10.11 -13.58
CA PRO A 192 -10.00 -10.96 -12.67
C PRO A 192 -9.79 -10.48 -11.23
N ARG A 193 -10.88 -10.35 -10.45
CA ARG A 193 -10.80 -9.79 -9.09
C ARG A 193 -9.87 -10.60 -8.16
N SER A 194 -9.77 -11.90 -8.42
CA SER A 194 -8.91 -12.82 -7.69
C SER A 194 -7.43 -12.78 -8.09
N SER A 195 -7.07 -12.08 -9.17
CA SER A 195 -5.67 -11.99 -9.63
C SER A 195 -4.85 -11.09 -8.72
N ARG A 196 -3.58 -11.48 -8.47
CA ARG A 196 -2.64 -10.72 -7.62
C ARG A 196 -2.47 -9.30 -8.14
N GLU A 197 -2.40 -9.15 -9.46
CA GLU A 197 -2.23 -7.89 -10.17
C GLU A 197 -3.44 -6.95 -9.96
N ALA A 198 -4.67 -7.44 -10.10
CA ALA A 198 -5.88 -6.65 -9.84
C ALA A 198 -5.88 -6.07 -8.43
N ARG A 199 -5.44 -6.88 -7.48
CA ARG A 199 -5.42 -6.52 -6.07
C ARG A 199 -4.33 -5.49 -5.74
N GLU A 200 -3.13 -5.65 -6.31
CA GLU A 200 -2.06 -4.64 -6.19
C GLU A 200 -2.50 -3.28 -6.74
N LEU A 201 -3.17 -3.27 -7.90
CA LEU A 201 -3.69 -2.03 -8.49
C LEU A 201 -4.78 -1.39 -7.63
N LEU A 202 -5.69 -2.18 -7.05
CA LEU A 202 -6.72 -1.71 -6.10
C LEU A 202 -6.12 -1.06 -4.84
N HIS A 203 -4.95 -1.52 -4.37
CA HIS A 203 -4.26 -0.90 -3.26
C HIS A 203 -3.62 0.43 -3.68
N LYS A 204 -2.83 0.41 -4.77
CA LYS A 204 -2.10 1.59 -5.28
C LYS A 204 -3.04 2.74 -5.66
N VAL A 205 -4.20 2.44 -6.22
CA VAL A 205 -5.15 3.45 -6.73
C VAL A 205 -5.74 4.35 -5.64
N ARG A 206 -5.66 3.95 -4.36
CA ARG A 206 -6.19 4.75 -3.23
C ARG A 206 -5.46 6.09 -3.10
N ASN A 207 -4.14 6.07 -3.31
CA ASN A 207 -3.26 7.20 -3.05
C ASN A 207 -2.52 7.70 -4.29
N THR A 208 -2.49 6.93 -5.38
CA THR A 208 -1.70 7.25 -6.58
C THR A 208 -2.51 7.07 -7.86
N VAL A 209 -2.18 7.85 -8.90
CA VAL A 209 -2.69 7.63 -10.25
C VAL A 209 -1.90 6.48 -10.89
N LEU A 210 -2.60 5.48 -11.38
CA LEU A 210 -1.97 4.29 -11.96
C LEU A 210 -1.46 4.56 -13.39
N ASP A 211 -0.23 4.13 -13.71
CA ASP A 211 0.26 4.08 -15.10
C ASP A 211 -0.10 2.73 -15.73
N LEU A 212 -1.16 2.73 -16.53
CA LEU A 212 -1.69 1.54 -17.17
C LEU A 212 -1.54 1.56 -18.70
N LYS A 213 -0.71 2.43 -19.27
CA LYS A 213 -0.59 2.63 -20.73
C LYS A 213 -0.28 1.35 -21.53
N HIS A 214 0.37 0.38 -20.91
CA HIS A 214 0.76 -0.88 -21.52
C HIS A 214 -0.29 -1.99 -21.40
N TYR A 215 -1.37 -1.76 -20.66
CA TYR A 215 -2.43 -2.76 -20.48
C TYR A 215 -3.36 -2.80 -21.69
N PRO A 216 -3.88 -4.00 -22.04
CA PRO A 216 -4.82 -4.13 -23.15
C PRO A 216 -6.15 -3.46 -22.82
N ILE A 217 -6.75 -2.84 -23.83
CA ILE A 217 -8.09 -2.26 -23.72
C ILE A 217 -9.10 -3.40 -23.66
N SER A 218 -9.85 -3.49 -22.56
CA SER A 218 -10.93 -4.45 -22.39
C SER A 218 -12.26 -3.93 -22.94
N PHE A 219 -12.57 -2.65 -22.69
CA PHE A 219 -13.73 -1.97 -23.28
C PHE A 219 -13.56 -0.44 -23.21
N VAL A 220 -14.51 0.27 -23.83
CA VAL A 220 -14.66 1.73 -23.74
C VAL A 220 -16.04 2.03 -23.21
N GLU A 221 -16.14 2.88 -22.20
CA GLU A 221 -17.40 3.26 -21.57
C GLU A 221 -17.51 4.78 -21.44
N THR A 222 -18.74 5.30 -21.49
CA THR A 222 -19.01 6.71 -21.25
C THR A 222 -19.32 6.92 -19.77
N ILE A 223 -18.50 7.72 -19.09
CA ILE A 223 -18.69 8.05 -17.67
C ILE A 223 -18.96 9.55 -17.52
N GLN A 224 -19.71 9.90 -16.48
CA GLN A 224 -19.92 11.29 -16.09
C GLN A 224 -18.76 11.77 -15.21
N ILE A 225 -18.11 12.85 -15.63
CA ILE A 225 -17.04 13.50 -14.85
C ILE A 225 -17.42 14.95 -14.55
N PRO A 226 -16.95 15.52 -13.43
CA PRO A 226 -17.23 16.91 -13.11
C PRO A 226 -16.55 17.86 -14.09
N ARG A 227 -17.33 18.83 -14.56
CA ARG A 227 -16.84 20.04 -15.21
C ARG A 227 -16.57 21.13 -14.17
N THR A 228 -17.43 21.23 -13.16
CA THR A 228 -17.26 22.12 -11.99
C THR A 228 -17.50 21.34 -10.71
N CYS A 229 -16.83 21.77 -9.64
CA CYS A 229 -16.95 21.20 -8.30
C CYS A 229 -17.34 22.32 -7.33
N THR A 230 -18.33 22.10 -6.47
CA THR A 230 -18.85 23.12 -5.54
C THR A 230 -18.92 22.61 -4.11
N VAL A 231 -18.76 23.51 -3.14
CA VAL A 231 -18.95 23.21 -1.70
C VAL A 231 -20.34 23.71 -1.29
N TYR A 232 -21.19 22.83 -0.77
CA TYR A 232 -22.52 23.18 -0.24
C TYR A 232 -22.53 23.30 1.28
#